data_AF-A0A967JPU1-F1
#
_entry.id   AF-A0A967JPU1-F1
#
_cell.length_a   1.000
_cell.length_b   1.000
_cell.length_c   1.000
_cell.angle_alpha   90.00
_cell.angle_beta   90.00
_cell.angle_gamma   90.00
#
_symmetry.space_group_name_H-M   'P 1'
#
loop_
_entity.id
_entity.type
_entity.pdbx_description
1 polymer ?
#
loop_
_entity_poly.entity_id
_entity_poly.type
_entity_poly.pdbx_seq_one_letter_code
_entity_poly.pdbx_strand_id
1 'polypeptide(L)'
;PLRLDLAEWRAETTDGTRRLMLERAWQREWARRGEAESARLAFRWSLFPTEQRFEPGDWNMGMTTYPFPPGTRFDLHAVWHRGETLRRATLEDVVCAPDVSVEEYRRPE
;
A
#
# COMPACT_ATOMS: atom_id res chain seq x y z
N PRO A 1 -17.48 14.53 -4.13
CA PRO A 1 -16.99 13.19 -3.77
C PRO A 1 -15.86 12.63 -4.66
N LEU A 2 -14.82 12.09 -4.00
CA LEU A 2 -13.86 11.14 -4.57
C LEU A 2 -14.15 9.75 -4.01
N ARG A 3 -13.95 8.70 -4.81
CA ARG A 3 -14.04 7.30 -4.36
C ARG A 3 -12.79 6.55 -4.83
N LEU A 4 -12.21 5.78 -3.94
CA LEU A 4 -11.05 4.94 -4.21
C LEU A 4 -11.36 3.51 -3.77
N ASP A 5 -10.87 2.55 -4.55
CA ASP A 5 -10.74 1.15 -4.17
C ASP A 5 -9.31 0.68 -4.52
N LEU A 6 -8.52 0.39 -3.48
CA LEU A 6 -7.14 -0.09 -3.64
C LEU A 6 -7.06 -1.44 -4.37
N ALA A 7 -8.15 -2.21 -4.43
CA ALA A 7 -8.20 -3.44 -5.20
C ALA A 7 -8.14 -3.20 -6.73
N GLU A 8 -8.40 -1.97 -7.18
CA GLU A 8 -8.27 -1.57 -8.58
C GLU A 8 -6.86 -1.13 -8.95
N TRP A 9 -6.03 -0.81 -7.97
CA TRP A 9 -4.66 -0.35 -8.18
C TRP A 9 -3.74 -1.49 -8.60
N ARG A 10 -2.73 -1.15 -9.38
CA ARG A 10 -1.77 -2.13 -9.93
C ARG A 10 -0.36 -1.62 -9.76
N ALA A 11 0.55 -2.52 -9.42
CA ALA A 11 1.97 -2.25 -9.38
C ALA A 11 2.66 -3.09 -10.45
N GLU A 12 3.42 -2.45 -11.33
CA GLU A 12 4.02 -3.06 -12.51
C GLU A 12 5.55 -3.10 -12.38
N THR A 13 6.13 -4.28 -12.55
CA THR A 13 7.57 -4.49 -12.70
C THR A 13 7.86 -5.00 -14.11
N THR A 14 9.13 -5.17 -14.46
CA THR A 14 9.54 -5.86 -15.70
C THR A 14 9.02 -7.30 -15.80
N ASP A 15 8.74 -7.94 -14.66
CA ASP A 15 8.24 -9.31 -14.58
C ASP A 15 6.70 -9.39 -14.63
N GLY A 16 6.04 -8.23 -14.66
CA GLY A 16 4.60 -8.09 -14.86
C GLY A 16 3.88 -7.36 -13.73
N THR A 17 2.56 -7.38 -13.81
CA THR A 17 1.68 -6.57 -12.95
C THR A 17 1.14 -7.37 -11.76
N ARG A 18 1.16 -6.78 -10.57
CA ARG A 18 0.58 -7.34 -9.33
C ARG A 18 -0.50 -6.43 -8.75
N ARG A 19 -1.42 -7.03 -8.00
CA ARG A 19 -2.35 -6.32 -7.12
C ARG A 19 -1.63 -5.96 -5.83
N LEU A 20 -2.07 -4.88 -5.17
CA LEU A 20 -1.60 -4.54 -3.84
C LEU A 20 -2.00 -5.59 -2.80
N MET A 21 -1.26 -5.64 -1.70
CA MET A 21 -1.64 -6.42 -0.53
C MET A 21 -2.63 -5.62 0.33
N LEU A 22 -3.89 -6.05 0.32
CA LEU A 22 -4.97 -5.37 1.07
C LEU A 22 -4.95 -5.75 2.54
N GLU A 23 -5.58 -4.93 3.39
CA GLU A 23 -5.67 -5.11 4.85
C GLU A 23 -6.09 -6.54 5.23
N ARG A 24 -7.16 -7.05 4.60
CA ARG A 24 -7.68 -8.38 4.92
C ARG A 24 -6.68 -9.49 4.60
N ALA A 25 -5.86 -9.33 3.57
CA ALA A 25 -4.83 -10.30 3.21
C ALA A 25 -3.73 -10.32 4.28
N TRP A 26 -3.29 -9.14 4.74
CA TRP A 26 -2.33 -9.03 5.84
C TRP A 26 -2.86 -9.57 7.16
N GLN A 27 -4.12 -9.32 7.50
CA GLN A 27 -4.69 -9.87 8.74
C GLN A 27 -4.66 -11.39 8.77
N ARG A 28 -4.92 -12.05 7.63
CA ARG A 28 -4.80 -13.50 7.52
C ARG A 28 -3.35 -13.95 7.65
N GLU A 29 -2.42 -13.24 7.01
CA GLU A 29 -1.01 -13.56 7.07
C GLU A 29 -0.42 -13.41 8.49
N TRP A 30 -0.74 -12.32 9.18
CA TRP A 30 -0.33 -12.10 10.57
C TRP A 30 -0.96 -13.10 11.53
N ALA A 31 -2.23 -13.44 11.36
CA ALA A 31 -2.85 -14.51 12.14
C ALA A 31 -2.14 -15.85 11.91
N ARG A 32 -1.81 -16.18 10.65
CA ARG A 32 -1.08 -17.41 10.29
C ARG A 32 0.32 -17.47 10.91
N ARG A 33 0.98 -16.31 11.09
CA ARG A 33 2.29 -16.20 11.74
C ARG A 33 2.23 -16.16 13.27
N GLY A 34 1.03 -16.10 13.86
CA GLY A 34 0.86 -16.05 15.32
C GLY A 34 1.11 -14.67 15.92
N GLU A 35 1.02 -13.60 15.12
CA GLU A 35 1.20 -12.23 15.63
C GLU A 35 0.10 -11.87 16.64
N ALA A 36 0.49 -11.14 17.69
CA ALA A 36 -0.42 -10.70 18.73
C ALA A 36 -1.57 -9.85 18.16
N GLU A 37 -2.76 -9.98 18.73
CA GLU A 37 -3.94 -9.23 18.30
C GLU A 37 -3.72 -7.70 18.35
N SER A 38 -3.03 -7.21 19.38
CA SER A 38 -2.70 -5.79 19.52
C SER A 38 -1.80 -5.28 18.39
N ALA A 39 -0.78 -6.05 17.99
CA ALA A 39 0.10 -5.71 16.87
C ALA A 39 -0.67 -5.71 15.54
N ARG A 40 -1.54 -6.69 15.34
CA ARG A 40 -2.42 -6.78 14.17
C ARG A 40 -3.40 -5.61 14.07
N LEU A 41 -3.93 -5.15 15.20
CA LEU A 41 -4.82 -3.98 15.27
C LEU A 41 -4.07 -2.69 14.99
N ALA A 42 -2.89 -2.50 15.57
CA ALA A 42 -2.03 -1.35 15.29
C ALA A 42 -1.66 -1.28 13.79
N PHE A 43 -1.29 -2.42 13.20
CA PHE A 43 -1.02 -2.52 11.76
C PHE A 43 -2.24 -2.14 10.93
N ARG A 44 -3.44 -2.66 11.25
CA ARG A 44 -4.69 -2.28 10.57
C ARG A 44 -4.91 -0.77 10.58
N TRP A 45 -4.73 -0.11 11.72
CA TRP A 45 -4.96 1.34 11.84
C TRP A 45 -3.91 2.19 11.13
N SER A 46 -2.76 1.61 10.81
CA SER A 46 -1.69 2.31 10.09
C SER A 46 -1.84 2.20 8.57
N LEU A 47 -2.72 1.32 8.07
CA LEU A 47 -3.01 1.16 6.65
C LEU A 47 -4.06 2.15 6.15
N PHE A 48 -3.92 2.56 4.89
CA PHE A 48 -4.99 3.23 4.18
C PHE A 48 -6.15 2.24 3.95
N PRO A 49 -7.42 2.65 4.15
CA PRO A 49 -8.58 1.78 3.93
C PRO A 49 -8.61 1.23 2.51
N THR A 50 -9.08 -0.02 2.34
CA THR A 50 -9.23 -0.61 1.00
C THR A 50 -10.19 0.20 0.14
N GLU A 51 -11.31 0.63 0.70
CA GLU A 51 -12.28 1.50 0.06
C GLU A 51 -12.39 2.80 0.86
N GLN A 52 -12.40 3.94 0.17
CA GLN A 52 -12.58 5.24 0.81
C GLN A 52 -13.39 6.18 -0.08
N ARG A 53 -14.37 6.85 0.53
CA ARG A 53 -15.08 7.99 -0.07
C ARG A 53 -14.65 9.27 0.65
N PHE A 54 -14.32 10.31 -0.10
CA PHE A 54 -14.01 11.63 0.41
C PHE A 54 -15.04 12.63 -0.08
N GLU A 55 -15.65 13.40 0.81
CA GLU A 55 -16.39 14.61 0.50
C GLU A 55 -15.48 15.86 0.51
N PRO A 56 -15.96 17.01 -0.01
CA PRO A 56 -15.17 18.24 0.05
C PRO A 56 -14.80 18.60 1.49
N GLY A 57 -13.49 18.69 1.76
CA GLY A 57 -12.94 18.97 3.09
C GLY A 57 -12.48 17.73 3.86
N ASP A 58 -12.87 16.53 3.43
CA ASP A 58 -12.38 15.29 4.05
C ASP A 58 -10.89 15.09 3.78
N TRP A 59 -10.21 14.52 4.76
CA TRP A 59 -8.81 14.12 4.66
C TRP A 59 -8.59 12.82 5.42
N ASN A 60 -7.68 11.99 4.90
CA ASN A 60 -7.24 10.76 5.52
C ASN A 60 -5.82 10.46 5.05
N MET A 61 -5.07 9.69 5.83
CA MET A 61 -3.75 9.21 5.49
C MET A 61 -3.54 7.78 6.01
N GLY A 62 -2.66 7.04 5.36
CA GLY A 62 -2.30 5.69 5.76
C GLY A 62 -1.33 5.07 4.77
N MET A 63 -0.79 3.91 5.13
CA MET A 63 0.15 3.18 4.29
C MET A 63 -0.56 2.23 3.32
N THR A 64 -0.01 2.11 2.12
CA THR A 64 -0.28 1.00 1.20
C THR A 64 0.92 0.06 1.21
N THR A 65 0.71 -1.20 0.79
CA THR A 65 1.77 -2.22 0.80
C THR A 65 1.82 -2.98 -0.52
N TYR A 66 3.03 -3.36 -0.91
CA TYR A 66 3.33 -3.95 -2.22
C TYR A 66 4.00 -5.31 -2.02
N PRO A 67 3.57 -6.37 -2.74
CA PRO A 67 4.08 -7.72 -2.56
C PRO A 67 5.40 -7.95 -3.32
N PHE A 68 6.40 -7.10 -3.08
CA PHE A 68 7.69 -7.18 -3.76
C PHE A 68 8.85 -7.37 -2.78
N PRO A 69 9.91 -8.06 -3.20
CA PRO A 69 11.16 -8.13 -2.44
C PRO A 69 11.80 -6.74 -2.23
N PRO A 70 12.64 -6.59 -1.20
CA PRO A 70 13.48 -5.42 -1.02
C PRO A 70 14.27 -5.04 -2.28
N GLY A 71 14.45 -3.74 -2.53
CA GLY A 71 15.16 -3.22 -3.71
C GLY A 71 14.40 -3.29 -5.04
N THR A 72 13.21 -3.90 -5.08
CA THR A 72 12.40 -3.97 -6.31
C THR A 72 11.98 -2.59 -6.78
N ARG A 73 12.11 -2.34 -8.08
CA ARG A 73 11.63 -1.13 -8.77
C ARG A 73 10.32 -1.42 -9.49
N PHE A 74 9.33 -0.54 -9.35
CA PHE A 74 8.01 -0.72 -9.95
C PHE A 74 7.32 0.63 -10.22
N ASP A 75 6.38 0.62 -11.16
CA ASP A 75 5.45 1.73 -11.38
C ASP A 75 4.12 1.43 -10.69
N LEU A 76 3.53 2.43 -10.03
CA LEU A 76 2.22 2.31 -9.39
C LEU A 76 1.15 3.00 -10.23
N HIS A 77 0.21 2.21 -10.74
CA HIS A 77 -0.98 2.71 -11.42
C HIS A 77 -2.13 2.86 -10.42
N ALA A 78 -2.38 4.12 -10.04
CA ALA A 78 -3.47 4.51 -9.17
C ALA A 78 -4.71 4.87 -10.00
N VAL A 79 -5.87 4.41 -9.54
CA VAL A 79 -7.16 4.76 -10.13
C VAL A 79 -8.14 5.25 -9.07
N TRP A 80 -8.98 6.23 -9.42
CA TRP A 80 -10.01 6.72 -8.54
C TRP A 80 -11.16 7.35 -9.33
N HIS A 81 -12.35 7.39 -8.74
CA HIS A 81 -13.49 8.08 -9.32
C HIS A 81 -13.63 9.49 -8.73
N ARG A 82 -13.83 10.48 -9.60
CA ARG A 82 -14.31 11.83 -9.23
C ARG A 82 -15.70 12.01 -9.82
N GLY A 83 -16.73 11.85 -8.98
CA GLY A 83 -18.11 11.68 -9.46
C GLY A 83 -18.24 10.40 -10.30
N GLU A 84 -18.67 10.55 -11.55
CA GLU A 84 -18.78 9.46 -12.54
C GLU A 84 -17.50 9.26 -13.36
N THR A 85 -16.58 10.23 -13.34
CA THR A 85 -15.35 10.18 -14.13
C THR A 85 -14.29 9.33 -13.44
N LEU A 86 -13.83 8.28 -14.12
CA LEU A 86 -12.64 7.53 -13.73
C LEU A 86 -11.37 8.34 -14.05
N ARG A 87 -10.48 8.45 -13.07
CA ARG A 87 -9.18 9.11 -13.16
C ARG A 87 -8.09 8.08 -12.92
N ARG A 88 -6.91 8.36 -13.50
CA ARG A 88 -5.73 7.51 -13.40
C ARG A 88 -4.51 8.39 -13.20
N ALA A 89 -3.53 7.88 -12.48
CA ALA A 89 -2.19 8.44 -12.37
C ALA A 89 -1.19 7.28 -12.27
N THR A 90 0.02 7.53 -12.77
CA THR A 90 1.15 6.64 -12.55
C THR A 90 2.14 7.36 -11.64
N LEU A 91 2.54 6.71 -10.55
CA LEU A 91 3.74 7.07 -9.82
C LEU A 91 4.85 6.16 -10.33
N GLU A 92 5.74 6.72 -11.12
CA GLU A 92 6.82 6.02 -11.79
C GLU A 92 8.01 5.80 -10.84
N ASP A 93 8.77 4.75 -11.11
CA ASP A 93 10.08 4.51 -10.53
C ASP A 93 10.13 4.37 -9.00
N VAL A 94 9.09 3.78 -8.41
CA VAL A 94 9.05 3.49 -6.97
C VAL A 94 10.02 2.38 -6.66
N VAL A 95 10.88 2.59 -5.66
CA VAL A 95 11.86 1.60 -5.22
C VAL A 95 11.52 1.12 -3.81
N CYS A 96 11.33 -0.19 -3.64
CA CYS A 96 11.26 -0.81 -2.33
C CYS A 96 12.57 -0.61 -1.58
N ALA A 97 12.49 -0.28 -0.29
CA ALA A 97 13.67 -0.13 0.55
C ALA A 97 14.57 -1.38 0.48
N PRO A 98 15.91 -1.23 0.54
CA PRO A 98 16.82 -2.37 0.57
C PRO A 98 16.68 -3.15 1.88
N ASP A 99 17.08 -4.42 1.86
CA ASP A 99 17.12 -5.26 3.07
C ASP A 99 18.37 -4.91 3.87
N VAL A 100 18.26 -3.88 4.71
CA VAL A 100 19.34 -3.44 5.61
C VAL A 100 18.93 -3.70 7.05
N SER A 101 19.90 -4.10 7.87
CA SER A 101 19.66 -4.28 9.30
C SER A 101 19.31 -2.95 9.98
N VAL A 102 18.57 -2.99 11.10
CA VAL A 102 18.20 -1.76 11.84
C VAL A 102 19.44 -1.04 12.38
N GLU A 103 20.49 -1.77 12.77
CA GLU A 103 21.79 -1.19 13.12
C GLU A 103 22.46 -0.48 11.93
N GLU A 104 22.39 -1.06 10.74
CA GLU A 104 22.98 -0.50 9.52
C GLU A 104 22.24 0.76 9.06
N TYR A 105 20.90 0.77 9.15
CA TYR A 105 20.09 1.97 8.85
C TYR A 105 20.36 3.14 9.82
N ARG A 106 20.75 2.85 11.07
CA ARG A 106 21.00 3.87 12.10
C ARG A 106 22.43 4.41 12.15
N ARG A 107 23.37 3.86 11.37
CA ARG A 107 24.73 4.39 11.32
C ARG A 107 24.75 5.73 10.58
N PRO A 108 25.22 6.82 11.22
CA PRO A 108 25.48 8.06 10.51
C PRO A 108 26.66 7.88 9.54
N GLU A 109 26.59 8.58 8.40
CA GLU A 109 27.66 8.67 7.39
C GLU A 109 28.96 9.26 7.95
#